data_AF-A0A420X0X7-F1
#
_entry.id   AF-A0A420X0X7-F1
#
_cell.length_a   1.000
_cell.length_b   1.000
_cell.length_c   1.000
_cell.angle_alpha   90.00
_cell.angle_beta   90.00
_cell.angle_gamma   90.00
#
_symmetry.space_group_name_H-M   'P 1'
#
loop_
_entity.id
_entity.type
_entity.pdbx_description
1 polymer ?
#
loop_
_entity_poly.entity_id
_entity_poly.type
_entity_poly.pdbx_seq_one_letter_code
_entity_poly.pdbx_strand_id
1 'polypeptide(L)'
;MCAVRIDRHHEDQPRPPVLNALILVTLVTIVVACWYLGDYYLGSAGERTRWFAPSPFCDVLAGSCHTRLGQQGSLVTRLESAPQRVRVSVTIDGLDTRAVEAQLEGRSVYTGEQEIRLQQVAPHRYAGTLPMASCERDSHSWRLRIRVEDRAGVRLGSWYDFDSPCQ
;
A
#
# COMPACT_ATOMS: atom_id res chain seq x y z
N MET A 1 2.95 78.17 13.11
CA MET A 1 2.97 76.81 12.52
C MET A 1 3.64 75.90 13.54
N CYS A 2 2.85 75.10 14.28
CA CYS A 2 3.39 74.17 15.27
C CYS A 2 3.67 72.82 14.60
N ALA A 3 4.93 72.39 14.63
CA ALA A 3 5.32 71.05 14.18
C ALA A 3 4.95 70.04 15.28
N VAL A 4 4.01 69.15 14.96
CA VAL A 4 3.71 67.98 15.79
C VAL A 4 4.77 66.92 15.50
N ARG A 5 5.69 66.72 16.46
CA ARG A 5 6.62 65.60 16.46
C ARG A 5 5.85 64.37 16.94
N ILE A 6 5.51 63.46 16.02
CA ILE A 6 4.98 62.14 16.35
C ILE A 6 6.19 61.27 16.73
N ASP A 7 6.43 61.10 18.03
CA ASP A 7 7.32 60.06 18.54
C ASP A 7 6.64 58.71 18.33
N ARG A 8 7.12 57.94 17.35
CA ARG A 8 6.81 56.52 17.26
C ARG A 8 7.70 55.80 18.27
N HIS A 9 7.25 55.72 19.51
CA HIS A 9 7.75 54.69 20.43
C HIS A 9 7.24 53.34 19.93
N HIS A 10 8.06 52.67 19.11
CA HIS A 10 7.95 51.24 18.92
C HIS A 10 8.43 50.62 20.23
N GLU A 11 7.49 50.37 21.15
CA GLU A 11 7.78 49.70 22.40
C GLU A 11 8.20 48.26 22.10
N ASP A 12 9.51 48.03 22.01
CA ASP A 12 10.11 46.73 22.28
C ASP A 12 9.85 46.39 23.76
N GLN A 13 8.60 46.05 24.10
CA GLN A 13 8.32 45.40 25.38
C GLN A 13 8.94 44.00 25.31
N PRO A 14 9.94 43.69 26.15
CA PRO A 14 10.50 42.35 26.21
C PRO A 14 9.36 41.41 26.59
N ARG A 15 8.88 40.61 25.63
CA ARG A 15 7.82 39.62 25.85
C ARG A 15 8.18 38.83 27.10
N PRO A 16 7.24 38.66 28.06
CA PRO A 16 7.55 37.98 29.31
C PRO A 16 8.17 36.62 28.99
N PRO A 17 9.28 36.22 29.65
CA PRO A 17 10.08 35.05 29.26
C PRO A 17 9.25 33.76 29.23
N VAL A 18 8.19 33.71 30.05
CA VAL A 18 7.20 32.63 30.08
C VAL A 18 6.41 32.52 28.77
N LEU A 19 6.02 33.64 28.17
CA LEU A 19 5.31 33.65 26.90
C LEU A 19 6.21 33.14 25.76
N ASN A 20 7.48 33.56 25.73
CA ASN A 20 8.43 33.05 24.75
C ASN A 20 8.68 31.54 24.91
N ALA A 21 8.74 31.04 26.16
CA ALA A 21 8.84 29.61 26.43
C ALA A 21 7.60 28.84 25.95
N LEU A 22 6.39 29.34 26.19
CA LEU A 22 5.16 28.73 25.69
C LEU A 22 5.10 28.72 24.15
N ILE A 23 5.52 29.81 23.51
CA ILE A 23 5.61 29.89 22.05
C ILE A 23 6.62 28.85 21.53
N LEU A 24 7.76 28.68 22.19
CA LEU A 24 8.77 27.72 21.77
C LEU A 24 8.27 26.27 21.93
N VAL A 25 7.62 25.95 23.06
CA VAL A 25 7.02 24.63 23.29
C VAL A 25 5.96 24.32 22.23
N THR A 26 5.04 25.26 21.98
CA THR A 26 3.99 25.07 20.97
C THR A 26 4.54 24.91 19.57
N LEU A 27 5.56 25.69 19.19
CA LEU A 27 6.27 25.52 17.91
C LEU A 27 6.92 24.14 17.79
N VAL A 28 7.61 23.68 18.84
CA VAL A 28 8.21 22.33 18.86
C VAL A 28 7.14 21.26 18.72
N THR A 29 6.02 21.38 19.44
CA THR A 29 4.89 20.45 19.33
C THR A 29 4.34 20.41 17.90
N ILE A 30 4.17 21.57 17.25
CA ILE A 30 3.70 21.65 15.86
C ILE A 30 4.70 20.97 14.92
N VAL A 31 6.00 21.22 15.07
CA VAL A 31 7.03 20.58 14.24
C VAL A 31 7.00 19.06 14.39
N VAL A 32 6.91 18.54 15.61
CA VAL A 32 6.82 17.09 15.87
C VAL A 32 5.53 16.51 15.28
N ALA A 33 4.40 17.20 15.44
CA ALA A 33 3.13 16.78 14.85
C ALA A 33 3.20 16.76 13.32
N CYS A 34 3.72 17.81 12.68
CA CYS A 34 3.90 17.87 11.24
C CYS A 34 4.85 16.80 10.71
N TRP A 35 5.93 16.50 11.45
CA TRP A 35 6.85 15.42 11.08
C TRP A 35 6.17 14.06 11.19
N TYR A 36 5.44 13.80 12.28
CA TYR A 36 4.68 12.56 12.47
C TYR A 36 3.61 12.37 11.40
N LEU A 37 2.81 13.41 11.11
CA LEU A 37 1.84 13.38 10.02
C LEU A 37 2.52 13.21 8.66
N GLY A 38 3.65 13.88 8.45
CA GLY A 38 4.45 13.73 7.24
C GLY A 38 4.91 12.29 7.04
N ASP A 39 5.50 11.67 8.06
CA ASP A 39 5.95 10.27 8.01
C ASP A 39 4.76 9.31 7.76
N TYR A 40 3.67 9.48 8.52
CA TYR A 40 2.48 8.66 8.40
C TYR A 40 1.81 8.76 7.01
N TYR A 41 1.63 9.98 6.49
CA TYR A 41 0.93 10.20 5.23
C TYR A 41 1.83 10.13 4.00
N LEU A 42 3.10 10.56 4.06
CA LEU A 42 4.01 10.52 2.92
C LEU A 42 4.73 9.19 2.80
N GLY A 43 5.05 8.53 3.92
CA GLY A 43 5.50 7.14 3.93
C GLY A 43 4.49 6.22 3.25
N SER A 44 3.19 6.48 3.44
CA SER A 44 2.09 5.79 2.76
C SER A 44 1.65 6.41 1.41
N ALA A 45 2.08 7.63 1.06
CA ALA A 45 1.73 8.25 -0.23
C ALA A 45 2.59 7.73 -1.38
N GLY A 46 3.85 7.35 -1.14
CA GLY A 46 4.65 6.56 -2.08
C GLY A 46 4.09 5.15 -2.35
N GLU A 47 3.09 4.76 -1.56
CA GLU A 47 2.44 3.45 -1.53
C GLU A 47 1.09 3.38 -2.25
N ARG A 48 0.63 4.48 -2.88
CA ARG A 48 -0.65 4.48 -3.61
C ARG A 48 -0.58 3.60 -4.85
N THR A 49 -0.82 2.32 -4.64
CA THR A 49 -0.98 1.32 -5.68
C THR A 49 -2.25 1.64 -6.45
N ARG A 50 -2.14 1.80 -7.77
CA ARG A 50 -3.31 1.89 -8.64
C ARG A 50 -3.88 0.50 -8.87
N TRP A 51 -5.06 0.27 -8.33
CA TRP A 51 -5.73 -1.02 -8.39
C TRP A 51 -6.62 -1.13 -9.63
N PHE A 52 -6.47 -2.21 -10.37
CA PHE A 52 -7.27 -2.55 -11.54
C PHE A 52 -8.09 -3.81 -11.26
N ALA A 53 -9.37 -3.76 -11.64
CA ALA A 53 -10.24 -4.92 -11.51
C ALA A 53 -9.85 -6.00 -12.53
N PRO A 54 -9.84 -7.28 -12.13
CA PRO A 54 -9.61 -8.38 -13.05
C PRO A 54 -10.75 -8.53 -14.06
N SER A 55 -10.53 -9.36 -15.09
CA SER A 55 -11.58 -9.70 -16.04
C SER A 55 -12.84 -10.20 -15.33
N PRO A 56 -14.05 -9.83 -15.81
CA PRO A 56 -15.29 -10.30 -15.20
C PRO A 56 -15.37 -11.82 -15.25
N PHE A 57 -15.98 -12.41 -14.22
CA PHE A 57 -16.13 -13.87 -14.06
C PHE A 57 -14.81 -14.64 -13.96
N CYS A 58 -13.75 -14.01 -13.47
CA CYS A 58 -12.52 -14.75 -13.25
C CYS A 58 -12.53 -15.55 -11.95
N ASP A 59 -12.34 -16.86 -12.09
CA ASP A 59 -12.00 -17.76 -10.99
C ASP A 59 -10.50 -18.09 -11.08
N VAL A 60 -9.73 -17.58 -10.12
CA VAL A 60 -8.27 -17.73 -10.06
C VAL A 60 -7.84 -19.15 -9.66
N LEU A 61 -8.75 -19.94 -9.08
CA LEU A 61 -8.52 -21.35 -8.76
C LEU A 61 -8.80 -22.26 -9.95
N ALA A 62 -9.79 -21.92 -10.79
CA ALA A 62 -10.14 -22.70 -11.97
C ALA A 62 -9.20 -22.45 -13.17
N GLY A 63 -8.50 -21.31 -13.21
CA GLY A 63 -7.66 -20.97 -14.36
C GLY A 63 -6.80 -19.73 -14.17
N SER A 64 -6.30 -19.20 -15.29
CA SER A 64 -5.54 -17.96 -15.30
C SER A 64 -6.44 -16.75 -15.46
N CYS A 65 -6.30 -15.77 -14.57
CA CYS A 65 -6.99 -14.49 -14.64
C CYS A 65 -6.17 -13.44 -15.36
N HIS A 66 -6.80 -12.76 -16.31
CA HIS A 66 -6.19 -11.65 -17.04
C HIS A 66 -6.68 -10.32 -16.47
N THR A 67 -5.75 -9.41 -16.18
CA THR A 67 -6.03 -8.04 -15.78
C THR A 67 -5.26 -7.08 -16.67
N ARG A 68 -5.92 -6.07 -17.23
CA ARG A 68 -5.23 -4.94 -17.88
C ARG A 68 -4.86 -3.91 -16.83
N LEU A 69 -3.58 -3.58 -16.74
CA LEU A 69 -3.05 -2.49 -15.93
C LEU A 69 -3.09 -1.20 -16.75
N GLY A 70 -4.29 -0.74 -17.08
CA GLY A 70 -4.51 0.45 -17.90
C GLY A 70 -3.90 0.32 -19.31
N GLN A 71 -3.08 1.30 -19.70
CA GLN A 71 -2.29 1.26 -20.93
C GLN A 71 -0.83 0.81 -20.69
N GLN A 72 -0.46 0.54 -19.43
CA GLN A 72 0.91 0.19 -19.08
C GLN A 72 1.24 -1.28 -19.35
N GLY A 73 0.24 -2.18 -19.35
CA GLY A 73 0.42 -3.57 -19.74
C GLY A 73 -0.62 -4.51 -19.17
N SER A 74 -0.27 -5.79 -19.06
CA SER A 74 -1.18 -6.85 -18.61
C SER A 74 -0.56 -7.77 -17.59
N LEU A 75 -1.41 -8.25 -16.69
CA LEU A 75 -1.12 -9.17 -15.61
C LEU A 75 -1.90 -10.45 -15.84
N VAL A 76 -1.23 -11.59 -15.84
CA VAL A 76 -1.85 -12.92 -15.87
C VAL A 76 -1.53 -13.64 -14.58
N THR A 77 -2.54 -13.89 -13.75
CA THR A 77 -2.38 -14.51 -12.43
C THR A 77 -2.99 -15.91 -12.45
N ARG A 78 -2.25 -16.90 -11.93
CA ARG A 78 -2.74 -18.26 -11.70
C ARG A 78 -2.44 -18.67 -10.27
N LEU A 79 -3.42 -19.30 -9.63
CA LEU A 79 -3.33 -19.80 -8.27
C LEU A 79 -3.40 -21.32 -8.26
N GLU A 80 -2.58 -21.94 -7.42
CA GLU A 80 -2.67 -23.36 -7.09
C GLU A 80 -2.85 -23.47 -5.58
N SER A 81 -4.03 -23.94 -5.15
CA SER A 81 -4.32 -24.18 -3.75
C SER A 81 -3.81 -25.56 -3.33
N ALA A 82 -3.12 -25.62 -2.19
CA ALA A 82 -2.70 -26.83 -1.50
C ALA A 82 -3.10 -26.74 -0.01
N PRO A 83 -3.07 -27.84 0.75
CA PRO A 83 -3.36 -27.80 2.18
C PRO A 83 -2.43 -26.80 2.89
N GLN A 84 -3.05 -25.81 3.57
CA GLN A 84 -2.38 -24.74 4.32
C GLN A 84 -1.42 -23.84 3.52
N ARG A 85 -1.41 -23.93 2.19
CA ARG A 85 -0.49 -23.17 1.34
C ARG A 85 -1.10 -22.85 -0.01
N VAL A 86 -0.82 -21.66 -0.52
CA VAL A 86 -1.22 -21.26 -1.86
C VAL A 86 0.00 -20.88 -2.67
N ARG A 87 0.16 -21.50 -3.83
CA ARG A 87 1.19 -21.11 -4.80
C ARG A 87 0.59 -20.11 -5.77
N VAL A 88 1.26 -18.97 -5.88
CA VAL A 88 0.88 -17.88 -6.77
C VAL A 88 1.90 -17.83 -7.90
N SER A 89 1.40 -17.74 -9.13
CA SER A 89 2.21 -17.53 -10.31
C SER A 89 1.64 -16.37 -11.12
N VAL A 90 2.52 -15.48 -11.56
CA VAL A 90 2.15 -14.22 -12.21
C VAL A 90 3.02 -14.05 -13.45
N THR A 91 2.39 -13.70 -14.58
CA THR A 91 3.08 -13.25 -15.79
C THR A 91 2.75 -11.79 -16.05
N ILE A 92 3.77 -10.96 -16.30
CA ILE A 92 3.64 -9.51 -16.47
C ILE A 92 4.20 -9.11 -17.83
N ASP A 93 3.32 -8.62 -18.70
CA ASP A 93 3.68 -8.18 -20.04
C ASP A 93 3.52 -6.66 -20.18
N GLY A 94 4.48 -6.02 -20.86
CA GLY A 94 4.44 -4.57 -21.15
C GLY A 94 5.02 -3.66 -20.05
N LEU A 95 5.42 -4.20 -18.89
CA LEU A 95 6.02 -3.42 -17.80
C LEU A 95 7.47 -3.81 -17.50
N ASP A 96 8.31 -2.81 -17.23
CA ASP A 96 9.66 -3.00 -16.72
C ASP A 96 9.65 -3.25 -15.21
N THR A 97 9.35 -4.50 -14.85
CA THR A 97 9.04 -4.86 -13.47
C THR A 97 10.29 -4.84 -12.58
N ARG A 98 10.23 -4.07 -11.50
CA ARG A 98 11.27 -4.00 -10.46
C ARG A 98 11.01 -5.00 -9.33
N ALA A 99 9.77 -5.06 -8.85
CA ALA A 99 9.35 -5.94 -7.76
C ALA A 99 7.90 -6.35 -7.94
N VAL A 100 7.58 -7.57 -7.48
CA VAL A 100 6.21 -8.08 -7.44
C VAL A 100 5.95 -8.61 -6.05
N GLU A 101 4.87 -8.14 -5.44
CA GLU A 101 4.44 -8.50 -4.10
C GLU A 101 3.08 -9.16 -4.17
N ALA A 102 2.90 -10.22 -3.39
CA ALA A 102 1.63 -10.92 -3.24
C ALA A 102 1.22 -10.86 -1.78
N GLN A 103 0.00 -10.42 -1.55
CA GLN A 103 -0.61 -10.32 -0.23
C GLN A 103 -1.87 -11.17 -0.19
N LEU A 104 -2.00 -12.01 0.83
CA LEU A 104 -3.17 -12.82 1.08
C LEU A 104 -3.88 -12.33 2.36
N GLU A 105 -5.18 -12.08 2.25
CA GLU A 105 -6.02 -11.57 3.32
C GLU A 105 -7.29 -12.44 3.44
N GLY A 106 -7.63 -12.86 4.66
CA GLY A 106 -8.90 -13.53 4.93
C GLY A 106 -10.07 -12.53 4.96
N ARG A 107 -11.11 -12.78 4.17
CA ARG A 107 -12.29 -11.91 4.09
C ARG A 107 -13.38 -12.24 5.12
N SER A 108 -13.48 -13.49 5.57
CA SER A 108 -14.56 -13.95 6.47
C SER A 108 -14.23 -13.78 7.95
N VAL A 109 -12.96 -13.94 8.32
CA VAL A 109 -12.40 -13.73 9.66
C VAL A 109 -11.06 -13.06 9.46
N TYR A 110 -10.75 -12.06 10.28
CA TYR A 110 -9.42 -11.46 10.27
C TYR A 110 -8.40 -12.52 10.69
N THR A 111 -7.75 -13.14 9.71
CA THR A 111 -6.69 -14.14 9.89
C THR A 111 -5.29 -13.52 9.82
N GLY A 112 -5.22 -12.18 9.78
CA GLY A 112 -4.00 -11.43 9.50
C GLY A 112 -3.71 -11.32 8.01
N GLU A 113 -2.78 -10.43 7.68
CA GLU A 113 -2.29 -10.24 6.31
C GLU A 113 -0.94 -10.95 6.18
N GLN A 114 -0.82 -11.82 5.16
CA GLN A 114 0.43 -12.45 4.81
C GLN A 114 0.94 -11.84 3.52
N GLU A 115 2.15 -11.29 3.52
CA GLU A 115 2.75 -10.66 2.35
C GLU A 115 4.10 -11.27 2.05
N ILE A 116 4.34 -11.56 0.76
CA ILE A 116 5.63 -12.04 0.26
C ILE A 116 6.03 -11.28 -1.00
N ARG A 117 7.33 -11.15 -1.21
CA ARG A 117 7.88 -10.78 -2.52
C ARG A 117 7.96 -12.03 -3.39
N LEU A 118 7.34 -11.98 -4.57
CA LEU A 118 7.44 -13.06 -5.55
C LEU A 118 8.84 -13.07 -6.18
N GLN A 119 9.36 -14.28 -6.40
CA GLN A 119 10.66 -14.47 -7.02
C GLN A 119 10.49 -14.60 -8.52
N GLN A 120 11.38 -13.99 -9.28
CA GLN A 120 11.39 -14.15 -10.73
C GLN A 120 11.90 -15.54 -11.08
N VAL A 121 11.04 -16.37 -11.66
CA VAL A 121 11.35 -17.76 -12.04
C VAL A 121 11.67 -17.90 -13.54
N ALA A 122 11.25 -16.94 -14.35
CA ALA A 122 11.57 -16.82 -15.77
C ALA A 122 11.39 -15.36 -16.23
N PRO A 123 11.84 -14.98 -17.44
CA PRO A 123 11.53 -13.65 -17.98
C PRO A 123 10.02 -13.38 -17.89
N HIS A 124 9.67 -12.21 -17.32
CA HIS A 124 8.28 -11.79 -17.10
C HIS A 124 7.42 -12.68 -16.20
N ARG A 125 8.00 -13.71 -15.55
CA ARG A 125 7.28 -14.68 -14.72
C ARG A 125 7.80 -14.69 -13.30
N TYR A 126 6.86 -14.55 -12.36
CA TYR A 126 7.11 -14.46 -10.94
C TYR A 126 6.29 -15.50 -10.20
N ALA A 127 6.86 -16.14 -9.18
CA ALA A 127 6.16 -17.13 -8.38
C ALA A 127 6.55 -17.07 -6.91
N GLY A 128 5.65 -17.56 -6.06
CA GLY A 128 5.82 -17.59 -4.61
C GLY A 128 4.78 -18.48 -3.96
N THR A 129 4.95 -18.76 -2.68
CA THR A 129 4.00 -19.57 -1.91
C THR A 129 3.69 -18.84 -0.60
N LEU A 130 2.40 -18.59 -0.36
CA LEU A 130 1.91 -17.99 0.88
C LEU A 130 1.34 -19.09 1.78
N PRO A 131 1.57 -19.02 3.10
CA PRO A 131 0.84 -19.85 4.04
C PRO A 131 -0.63 -19.42 4.07
N MET A 132 -1.53 -20.41 4.14
CA MET A 132 -2.95 -20.20 4.44
C MET A 132 -3.19 -20.71 5.85
N ALA A 133 -3.93 -19.93 6.65
CA ALA A 133 -4.32 -20.37 7.98
C ALA A 133 -5.19 -21.64 7.90
N SER A 134 -5.09 -22.48 8.92
CA SER A 134 -6.00 -23.63 9.08
C SER A 134 -7.44 -23.13 9.18
N CYS A 135 -8.33 -23.74 8.41
CA CYS A 135 -9.76 -23.46 8.50
C CYS A 135 -10.37 -24.09 9.75
N GLU A 136 -11.30 -23.37 10.38
CA GLU A 136 -12.19 -23.91 11.42
C GLU A 136 -13.63 -24.17 10.90
N ARG A 137 -13.96 -23.71 9.68
CA ARG A 137 -15.29 -23.80 9.04
C ARG A 137 -15.21 -24.48 7.66
N ASP A 138 -16.36 -24.73 7.02
CA ASP A 138 -16.47 -25.46 5.73
C ASP A 138 -15.79 -24.74 4.55
N SER A 139 -15.76 -23.40 4.55
CA SER A 139 -15.07 -22.60 3.53
C SER A 139 -14.54 -21.29 4.11
N HIS A 140 -13.45 -20.79 3.51
CA HIS A 140 -12.91 -19.46 3.78
C HIS A 140 -12.82 -18.66 2.48
N SER A 141 -13.33 -17.43 2.53
CA SER A 141 -13.16 -16.44 1.48
C SER A 141 -11.84 -15.72 1.66
N TRP A 142 -11.02 -15.72 0.61
CA TRP A 142 -9.71 -15.08 0.58
C TRP A 142 -9.67 -13.99 -0.47
N ARG A 143 -8.83 -12.99 -0.23
CA ARG A 143 -8.45 -11.98 -1.21
C ARG A 143 -6.95 -12.05 -1.44
N LEU A 144 -6.56 -12.35 -2.66
CA LEU A 144 -5.19 -12.19 -3.14
C LEU A 144 -5.05 -10.81 -3.75
N ARG A 145 -4.06 -10.04 -3.30
CA ARG A 145 -3.64 -8.78 -3.92
C ARG A 145 -2.26 -8.97 -4.52
N ILE A 146 -2.10 -8.58 -5.77
CA ILE A 146 -0.82 -8.57 -6.47
C ILE A 146 -0.45 -7.11 -6.72
N ARG A 147 0.71 -6.69 -6.21
CA ARG A 147 1.28 -5.37 -6.46
C ARG A 147 2.53 -5.53 -7.32
N VAL A 148 2.66 -4.65 -8.30
CA VAL A 148 3.77 -4.59 -9.24
C VAL A 148 4.36 -3.19 -9.14
N GLU A 149 5.64 -3.12 -8.78
CA GLU A 149 6.42 -1.89 -8.84
C GLU A 149 7.22 -1.88 -10.14
N ASP A 150 6.98 -0.86 -10.97
CA ASP A 150 7.75 -0.56 -12.18
C ASP A 150 9.07 0.15 -11.82
N ARG A 151 10.09 0.07 -12.68
CA ARG A 151 11.36 0.81 -12.51
C ARG A 151 11.18 2.31 -12.46
N ALA A 152 10.11 2.84 -13.07
CA ALA A 152 9.72 4.24 -12.94
C ALA A 152 9.19 4.62 -11.54
N GLY A 153 9.09 3.66 -10.60
CA GLY A 153 8.56 3.86 -9.24
C GLY A 153 7.04 3.83 -9.16
N VAL A 154 6.35 3.49 -10.26
CA VAL A 154 4.89 3.39 -10.30
C VAL A 154 4.45 2.05 -9.73
N ARG A 155 3.49 2.08 -8.79
CA ARG A 155 2.86 0.89 -8.22
C ARG A 155 1.50 0.64 -8.85
N LEU A 156 1.33 -0.49 -9.51
CA LEU A 156 0.07 -0.96 -10.08
C LEU A 156 -0.30 -2.29 -9.43
N GLY A 157 -1.57 -2.65 -9.41
CA GLY A 157 -1.96 -3.93 -8.85
C GLY A 157 -3.34 -4.42 -9.29
N SER A 158 -3.61 -5.67 -8.97
CA SER A 158 -4.91 -6.32 -9.15
C SER A 158 -5.26 -7.10 -7.89
N TRP A 159 -6.55 -7.24 -7.62
CA TRP A 159 -7.03 -8.13 -6.57
C TRP A 159 -7.86 -9.26 -7.17
N TYR A 160 -7.89 -10.40 -6.49
CA TYR A 160 -8.62 -11.60 -6.86
C TYR A 160 -9.27 -12.18 -5.62
N ASP A 161 -10.59 -12.35 -5.66
CA ASP A 161 -11.34 -12.96 -4.57
C ASP A 161 -11.63 -14.41 -4.94
N PHE A 162 -11.45 -15.32 -3.99
CA PHE A 162 -11.73 -16.73 -4.20
C PHE A 162 -12.15 -17.41 -2.89
N ASP A 163 -12.93 -18.47 -3.02
CA ASP A 163 -13.31 -19.32 -1.89
C ASP A 163 -12.51 -20.62 -1.97
N SER A 164 -11.80 -20.96 -0.90
CA SER A 164 -11.12 -22.24 -0.78
C SER A 164 -11.95 -23.16 0.12
N PRO A 165 -12.31 -24.38 -0.32
CA PRO A 165 -12.87 -25.37 0.58
C PRO A 165 -11.83 -25.76 1.62
N CYS A 166 -12.30 -25.99 2.84
CA CYS A 166 -11.44 -26.40 3.92
C CYS A 166 -11.26 -27.93 3.85
N GLN A 167 -10.11 -28.35 3.33
CA GLN A 167 -9.71 -29.77 3.21
C GLN A 167 -8.87 -30.21 4.41
#